data_AF-A0A090X588-F1
#
_entry.id   AF-A0A090X588-F1
#
_cell.length_a   1.000
_cell.length_b   1.000
_cell.length_c   1.000
_cell.angle_alpha   90.00
_cell.angle_beta   90.00
_cell.angle_gamma   90.00
#
_symmetry.space_group_name_H-M   'P 1'
#
loop_
_entity.id
_entity.type
_entity.pdbx_description
1 polymer ?
#
loop_
_entity_poly.entity_id
_entity_poly.type
_entity_poly.pdbx_seq_one_letter_code
_entity_poly.pdbx_strand_id
1 'polypeptide(L)'
;MAFIYNILIKLADGALRAISPFNSKIKSGVIGRQNTFQTLKTTLQKTDKTLWFHCASLGGEYEQGLPVFTKLRTHYHKHKIVLSFFSPSGYEIRKNSPIADVVIYLPIDTKKKRQDLFGSCKPGTYHFCEI
;
A
#
# COMPACT_ATOMS: atom_id res chain seq x y z
N MET A 1 -7.23 23.55 9.60
CA MET A 1 -6.39 22.35 9.75
C MET A 1 -6.22 21.55 8.45
N ALA A 2 -7.28 20.99 7.84
CA ALA A 2 -7.15 20.13 6.65
C ALA A 2 -6.59 20.83 5.39
N PHE A 3 -6.84 22.13 5.19
CA PHE A 3 -6.36 22.86 4.00
C PHE A 3 -4.84 22.97 3.96
N ILE A 4 -4.22 23.45 5.06
CA ILE A 4 -2.77 23.58 5.20
C ILE A 4 -2.10 22.20 5.08
N TYR A 5 -2.64 21.19 5.76
CA TYR A 5 -2.15 19.82 5.66
C TYR A 5 -2.13 19.31 4.20
N ASN A 6 -3.22 19.50 3.45
CA ASN A 6 -3.28 19.08 2.04
C ASN A 6 -2.26 19.83 1.16
N ILE A 7 -1.99 21.11 1.45
CA ILE A 7 -0.96 21.87 0.73
C ILE A 7 0.42 21.29 1.03
N LEU A 8 0.75 21.10 2.31
CA LEU A 8 2.04 20.55 2.75
C LEU A 8 2.30 19.17 2.15
N ILE A 9 1.30 18.29 2.16
CA ILE A 9 1.42 16.94 1.57
C ILE A 9 1.64 17.00 0.05
N LYS A 10 0.97 17.90 -0.67
CA LYS A 10 1.19 18.08 -2.11
C LYS A 10 2.58 18.64 -2.41
N LEU A 11 3.04 19.61 -1.61
CA LEU A 11 4.40 20.15 -1.72
C LEU A 11 5.44 19.07 -1.44
N ALA A 12 5.23 18.23 -0.42
CA ALA A 12 6.09 17.11 -0.11
C ALA A 12 6.13 16.07 -1.26
N ASP A 13 4.98 15.70 -1.85
CA ASP A 13 4.95 14.81 -3.04
C ASP A 13 5.71 15.44 -4.21
N GLY A 14 5.55 16.75 -4.43
CA GLY A 14 6.29 17.50 -5.45
C GLY A 14 7.80 17.50 -5.21
N ALA A 15 8.24 17.78 -3.99
CA ALA A 15 9.64 17.78 -3.60
C ALA A 15 10.26 16.37 -3.73
N LEU A 16 9.56 15.33 -3.29
CA LEU A 16 10.01 13.94 -3.46
C LEU A 16 10.20 13.58 -4.94
N ARG A 17 9.30 14.01 -5.83
CA ARG A 17 9.43 13.82 -7.28
C ARG A 17 10.62 14.59 -7.84
N ALA A 18 10.83 15.83 -7.42
CA ALA A 18 11.95 16.66 -7.86
C ALA A 18 13.32 16.09 -7.44
N ILE A 19 13.40 15.49 -6.23
CA ILE A 19 14.62 14.89 -5.70
C ILE A 19 14.82 13.45 -6.21
N SER A 20 13.76 12.78 -6.67
CA SER A 20 13.80 11.40 -7.15
C SER A 20 14.90 11.06 -8.17
N PRO A 21 15.24 11.88 -9.19
CA PRO A 21 16.33 11.54 -10.11
C PRO A 21 17.70 11.42 -9.43
N PHE A 22 17.89 12.05 -8.26
CA PHE A 22 19.16 12.07 -7.53
C PHE A 22 19.30 10.94 -6.49
N ASN A 23 18.22 10.21 -6.20
CA ASN A 23 18.26 9.13 -5.21
C ASN A 23 17.41 7.93 -5.67
N SER A 24 18.08 6.79 -5.93
CA SER A 24 17.44 5.57 -6.43
C SER A 24 16.32 5.05 -5.51
N LYS A 25 16.48 5.16 -4.18
CA LYS A 25 15.47 4.73 -3.20
C LYS A 25 14.21 5.60 -3.27
N ILE A 26 14.39 6.92 -3.37
CA ILE A 26 13.26 7.86 -3.54
C ILE A 26 12.59 7.63 -4.89
N LYS A 27 13.37 7.43 -5.96
CA LYS A 27 12.88 7.10 -7.30
C LYS A 27 11.98 5.87 -7.31
N SER A 28 12.42 4.77 -6.71
CA SER A 28 11.60 3.55 -6.62
C SER A 28 10.29 3.79 -5.87
N GLY A 29 10.34 4.55 -4.76
CA GLY A 29 9.14 4.93 -4.02
C GLY A 29 8.16 5.80 -4.82
N VAL A 30 8.67 6.77 -5.59
CA VAL A 30 7.84 7.64 -6.44
C VAL A 30 7.20 6.84 -7.58
N ILE A 31 7.98 6.04 -8.30
CA ILE A 31 7.49 5.22 -9.42
C ILE A 31 6.49 4.17 -8.92
N GLY A 32 6.80 3.48 -7.83
CA GLY A 32 5.92 2.47 -7.27
C GLY A 32 4.57 3.02 -6.78
N ARG A 33 4.56 4.23 -6.19
CA ARG A 33 3.30 4.91 -5.82
C ARG A 33 2.48 5.34 -7.02
N GLN A 34 3.09 5.65 -8.16
CA GLN A 34 2.37 5.95 -9.40
C GLN A 34 1.67 4.71 -9.96
N ASN A 35 2.32 3.54 -9.87
CA ASN A 35 1.78 2.28 -10.38
C ASN A 35 0.70 1.65 -9.49
N THR A 36 0.58 2.08 -8.24
CA THR A 36 -0.32 1.49 -7.22
C THR A 36 -1.75 1.27 -7.71
N PHE A 37 -2.39 2.31 -8.27
CA PHE A 37 -3.79 2.19 -8.71
C PHE A 37 -3.93 1.34 -9.97
N GLN A 38 -2.92 1.32 -10.84
CA GLN A 38 -2.94 0.46 -12.01
C GLN A 38 -2.84 -1.01 -11.57
N THR A 39 -1.93 -1.33 -10.66
CA THR A 39 -1.81 -2.68 -10.08
C THR A 39 -3.10 -3.11 -9.40
N LEU A 40 -3.71 -2.27 -8.56
CA LEU A 40 -4.99 -2.60 -7.92
C LEU A 40 -6.10 -2.89 -8.93
N LYS A 41 -6.24 -2.07 -9.98
CA LYS A 41 -7.27 -2.27 -11.02
C LYS A 41 -7.04 -3.52 -11.86
N THR A 42 -5.79 -3.90 -12.10
CA THR A 42 -5.47 -5.10 -12.88
C THR A 42 -5.61 -6.38 -12.06
N THR A 43 -5.37 -6.34 -10.75
CA THR A 43 -5.38 -7.53 -9.89
C THR A 43 -6.72 -7.76 -9.19
N LEU A 44 -7.47 -6.71 -8.85
CA LEU A 44 -8.73 -6.82 -8.11
C LEU A 44 -9.93 -6.62 -9.02
N GLN A 45 -10.93 -7.50 -8.87
CA GLN A 45 -12.25 -7.32 -9.46
C GLN A 45 -13.20 -6.70 -8.44
N LYS A 46 -14.23 -5.98 -8.91
CA LYS A 46 -15.25 -5.37 -8.04
C LYS A 46 -16.04 -6.39 -7.21
N THR A 47 -16.04 -7.65 -7.63
CA THR A 47 -16.70 -8.78 -6.98
C THR A 47 -15.87 -9.40 -5.87
N ASP A 48 -14.56 -9.16 -5.85
CA ASP A 48 -13.65 -9.77 -4.89
C ASP A 48 -13.92 -9.27 -3.47
N LYS A 49 -13.78 -10.17 -2.50
CA LYS A 49 -13.68 -9.81 -1.08
C LYS A 49 -12.22 -9.57 -0.77
N THR A 50 -11.91 -8.41 -0.19
CA THR A 50 -10.53 -7.98 0.02
C THR A 50 -10.23 -7.82 1.50
N LEU A 51 -9.10 -8.33 1.94
CA LEU A 51 -8.45 -7.98 3.21
C LEU A 51 -7.25 -7.11 2.90
N TRP A 52 -7.07 -6.02 3.63
CA TRP A 52 -5.97 -5.09 3.37
C TRP A 52 -5.15 -4.83 4.62
N PHE A 53 -3.88 -5.22 4.57
CA PHE A 53 -2.88 -4.96 5.61
C PHE A 53 -1.91 -3.86 5.18
N HIS A 54 -1.49 -3.04 6.13
CA HIS A 54 -0.47 -2.03 5.92
C HIS A 54 0.73 -2.28 6.83
N CYS A 55 1.94 -2.20 6.27
CA CYS A 55 3.17 -2.17 7.04
C CYS A 55 4.00 -0.97 6.58
N ALA A 56 4.29 -0.02 7.44
CA ALA A 56 5.20 1.08 7.18
C ALA A 56 6.62 0.57 6.88
N SER A 57 7.05 -0.52 7.53
CA SER A 57 8.41 -1.07 7.42
C SER A 57 8.48 -2.60 7.34
N LEU A 58 9.64 -3.13 6.91
CA LEU A 58 9.89 -4.57 6.79
C LEU A 58 10.19 -5.22 8.15
N GLY A 59 11.24 -4.77 8.83
CA GLY A 59 11.79 -5.45 10.01
C GLY A 59 11.04 -5.18 11.32
N GLY A 60 10.25 -4.10 11.39
CA GLY A 60 9.37 -3.87 12.53
C GLY A 60 8.05 -4.62 12.34
N GLU A 61 7.23 -4.07 11.47
CA GLU A 61 5.79 -4.36 11.44
C GLU A 61 5.47 -5.63 10.64
N TYR A 62 6.09 -5.79 9.47
CA TYR A 62 5.82 -6.94 8.61
C TYR A 62 6.34 -8.24 9.21
N GLU A 63 7.56 -8.25 9.77
CA GLU A 63 8.13 -9.46 10.38
C GLU A 63 7.37 -9.89 11.64
N GLN A 64 6.98 -8.95 12.49
CA GLN A 64 6.14 -9.23 13.67
C GLN A 64 4.73 -9.69 13.27
N GLY A 65 4.18 -9.14 12.20
CA GLY A 65 2.87 -9.53 11.66
C GLY A 65 2.84 -10.82 10.86
N LEU A 66 4.00 -11.33 10.42
CA LEU A 66 4.09 -12.48 9.52
C LEU A 66 3.36 -13.74 10.02
N PRO A 67 3.44 -14.13 11.31
CA PRO A 67 2.69 -15.27 11.83
C PRO A 67 1.17 -15.05 11.75
N VAL A 68 0.71 -13.82 12.02
CA VAL A 68 -0.71 -13.43 11.97
C VAL A 68 -1.20 -13.48 10.52
N PHE A 69 -0.46 -12.89 9.58
CA PHE A 69 -0.82 -12.90 8.16
C PHE A 69 -0.90 -14.32 7.61
N THR A 70 0.04 -15.19 8.00
CA THR A 70 0.06 -16.59 7.58
C THR A 70 -1.20 -17.30 8.07
N LYS A 71 -1.56 -17.13 9.35
CA LYS A 71 -2.78 -17.74 9.90
C LYS A 71 -4.03 -17.18 9.24
N LEU A 72 -4.12 -15.86 9.05
CA LEU A 72 -5.25 -15.23 8.35
C LEU A 72 -5.38 -15.72 6.91
N ARG A 73 -4.29 -15.93 6.17
CA ARG A 73 -4.34 -16.49 4.82
C ARG A 73 -4.99 -17.88 4.79
N THR A 74 -4.73 -18.72 5.82
CA THR A 74 -5.38 -20.03 5.92
C THR A 74 -6.89 -19.94 6.19
N HIS A 75 -7.31 -19.00 7.05
CA HIS A 75 -8.74 -18.81 7.36
C HIS A 75 -9.52 -18.15 6.21
N TYR A 76 -8.90 -17.19 5.52
CA TYR A 76 -9.52 -16.37 4.49
C TYR A 76 -9.05 -16.72 3.07
N HIS A 77 -9.02 -18.01 2.74
CA HIS A 77 -8.56 -18.52 1.43
C HIS A 77 -9.34 -17.98 0.21
N LYS A 78 -10.60 -17.53 0.39
CA LYS A 78 -11.43 -16.92 -0.67
C LYS A 78 -11.26 -15.40 -0.79
N HIS A 79 -10.51 -14.76 0.11
CA HIS A 79 -10.32 -13.32 0.11
C HIS A 79 -9.00 -12.96 -0.58
N LYS A 80 -9.03 -11.90 -1.38
CA LYS A 80 -7.82 -11.29 -1.92
C LYS A 80 -7.14 -10.50 -0.82
N ILE A 81 -5.85 -10.76 -0.62
CA ILE A 81 -5.05 -10.03 0.36
C ILE A 81 -4.24 -8.95 -0.36
N VAL A 82 -4.48 -7.70 0.03
CA VAL A 82 -3.69 -6.53 -0.37
C VAL A 82 -2.72 -6.23 0.76
N LEU A 83 -1.44 -6.09 0.43
CA LEU A 83 -0.41 -5.65 1.36
C LEU A 83 0.19 -4.34 0.86
N SER A 84 0.13 -3.28 1.66
CA SER A 84 0.73 -2.00 1.31
C SER A 84 1.95 -1.68 2.15
N PHE A 85 3.00 -1.18 1.50
CA PHE A 85 4.20 -0.67 2.19
C PHE A 85 4.36 0.84 2.05
N PHE A 86 4.79 1.51 3.12
CA PHE A 86 5.22 2.91 3.03
C PHE A 86 6.69 3.01 2.58
N SER A 87 7.56 2.18 3.15
CA SER A 87 9.00 2.15 2.85
C SER A 87 9.34 1.41 1.55
N PRO A 88 10.18 1.98 0.67
CA PRO A 88 10.72 1.29 -0.52
C PRO A 88 11.40 -0.03 -0.21
N SER A 89 12.14 -0.10 0.90
CA SER A 89 12.84 -1.33 1.28
C SER A 89 11.88 -2.49 1.57
N GLY A 90 10.74 -2.22 2.21
CA GLY A 90 9.73 -3.26 2.47
C GLY A 90 9.05 -3.74 1.19
N TYR A 91 8.65 -2.82 0.32
CA TYR A 91 8.07 -3.17 -0.97
C TYR A 91 9.02 -3.98 -1.83
N GLU A 92 10.26 -3.52 -2.05
CA GLU A 92 11.17 -4.19 -2.98
C GLU A 92 11.50 -5.63 -2.57
N ILE A 93 11.61 -5.89 -1.26
CA ILE A 93 11.89 -7.22 -0.72
C ILE A 93 10.65 -8.12 -0.74
N ARG A 94 9.44 -7.56 -0.53
CA ARG A 94 8.21 -8.35 -0.35
C ARG A 94 7.18 -8.22 -1.48
N LYS A 95 7.48 -7.53 -2.58
CA LYS A 95 6.57 -7.35 -3.73
C LYS A 95 6.02 -8.65 -4.32
N ASN A 96 6.76 -9.76 -4.16
CA ASN A 96 6.37 -11.10 -4.62
C ASN A 96 6.04 -12.04 -3.45
N SER A 97 5.66 -11.50 -2.30
CA SER A 97 5.33 -12.29 -1.11
C SER A 97 4.14 -13.22 -1.37
N PRO A 98 4.24 -14.54 -1.10
CA PRO A 98 3.16 -15.50 -1.37
C PRO A 98 1.94 -15.31 -0.43
N ILE A 99 2.09 -14.50 0.61
CA ILE A 99 1.06 -14.23 1.62
C ILE A 99 0.01 -13.24 1.10
N ALA A 100 0.36 -12.41 0.12
CA ALA A 100 -0.53 -11.41 -0.45
C ALA A 100 -0.80 -11.72 -1.93
N ASP A 101 -2.03 -11.49 -2.39
CA ASP A 101 -2.37 -11.58 -3.81
C ASP A 101 -1.87 -10.35 -4.57
N VAL A 102 -1.74 -9.22 -3.89
CA VAL A 102 -1.18 -8.00 -4.46
C VAL A 102 -0.41 -7.20 -3.41
N VAL A 103 0.79 -6.76 -3.78
CA VAL A 103 1.62 -5.88 -2.95
C VAL A 103 1.76 -4.55 -3.65
N ILE A 104 1.46 -3.47 -2.92
CA ILE A 104 1.48 -2.10 -3.44
C ILE A 104 2.28 -1.17 -2.54
N TYR A 105 2.62 0.00 -3.05
CA TYR A 105 2.98 1.12 -2.20
C TYR A 105 1.70 1.75 -1.63
N LEU A 106 1.74 2.19 -0.38
CA LEU A 106 0.68 3.05 0.13
C LEU A 106 0.71 4.37 -0.66
N PRO A 107 -0.40 4.83 -1.27
CA PRO A 107 -0.40 6.10 -1.98
C PRO A 107 -0.23 7.26 -0.99
N ILE A 108 0.26 8.41 -1.49
CA ILE A 108 0.36 9.63 -0.66
C ILE A 108 -1.02 10.02 -0.15
N ASP A 109 -1.09 10.42 1.12
CA ASP A 109 -2.31 10.73 1.85
C ASP A 109 -2.98 12.04 1.40
N THR A 110 -3.48 12.04 0.16
CA THR A 110 -4.33 13.09 -0.38
C THR A 110 -5.77 12.61 -0.41
N LYS A 111 -6.72 13.53 -0.19
CA LYS A 111 -8.15 13.23 -0.21
C LYS A 111 -8.58 12.41 -1.44
N LYS A 112 -8.08 12.77 -2.63
CA LYS A 112 -8.37 12.07 -3.90
C LYS A 112 -7.85 10.64 -3.89
N LYS A 113 -6.56 10.45 -3.56
CA LYS A 113 -5.94 9.11 -3.54
C LYS A 113 -6.60 8.18 -2.50
N ARG A 114 -7.01 8.71 -1.35
CA ARG A 114 -7.80 7.93 -0.38
C ARG A 114 -9.13 7.46 -0.96
N GLN A 115 -9.88 8.37 -1.59
CA GLN A 115 -11.15 8.02 -2.24
C GLN A 115 -10.97 6.97 -3.33
N ASP A 116 -9.95 7.13 -4.18
CA ASP A 116 -9.61 6.17 -5.23
C ASP A 116 -9.25 4.79 -4.65
N LEU A 117 -8.52 4.76 -3.53
CA LEU A 117 -8.08 3.54 -2.86
C LEU A 117 -9.24 2.78 -2.22
N PHE A 118 -10.08 3.48 -1.46
CA PHE A 118 -11.31 2.90 -0.88
C PHE A 118 -12.34 2.53 -1.95
N GLY A 119 -12.35 3.20 -3.11
CA GLY A 119 -13.19 2.83 -4.25
C GLY A 119 -12.66 1.62 -5.03
N SER A 120 -11.35 1.37 -4.98
CA SER A 120 -10.72 0.22 -5.65
C SER A 120 -10.87 -1.09 -4.87
N CYS A 121 -11.15 -1.01 -3.57
CA CYS A 121 -11.41 -2.16 -2.72
C CYS A 121 -12.91 -2.21 -2.37
N LYS A 122 -13.54 -3.38 -2.37
CA LYS A 122 -14.96 -3.47 -2.01
C LYS A 122 -15.14 -3.22 -0.51
N PRO A 123 -16.16 -2.44 -0.08
CA PRO A 123 -16.50 -2.34 1.34
C PRO A 123 -17.12 -3.66 1.81
N GLY A 124 -16.34 -4.44 2.55
CA GLY A 124 -16.81 -5.72 3.08
C GLY A 124 -16.00 -6.19 4.28
N THR A 125 -14.67 -6.06 4.25
CA THR A 125 -13.83 -6.39 5.41
C THR A 125 -12.47 -5.69 5.33
N TYR A 126 -12.42 -4.41 5.68
CA TYR A 126 -11.14 -3.75 5.91
C TYR A 126 -10.65 -4.14 7.30
N HIS A 127 -9.55 -4.88 7.38
CA HIS A 127 -8.81 -5.06 8.62
C HIS A 127 -7.48 -4.36 8.45
N PHE A 128 -7.54 -3.05 8.60
CA PHE A 128 -6.34 -2.23 8.68
C PHE A 128 -5.64 -2.58 9.99
N CYS A 129 -4.66 -3.47 9.89
CA CYS A 129 -3.70 -3.70 10.96
C CYS A 129 -2.47 -2.89 10.59
N GLU A 130 -2.31 -1.72 11.20
CA GLU A 130 -0.97 -1.23 11.53
C GLU A 130 -0.44 -2.16 12.61
N ILE A 131 0.70 -2.77 12.37
CA ILE A 131 1.42 -3.59 13.37
C ILE A 131 2.61 -2.77 13.83
#